data_AF-R6M5H2-F1
#
_entry.id   AF-R6M5H2-F1
#
_cell.length_a   1.000
_cell.length_b   1.000
_cell.length_c   1.000
_cell.angle_alpha   90.00
_cell.angle_beta   90.00
_cell.angle_gamma   90.00
#
_symmetry.space_group_name_H-M   'P 1'
#
loop_
_entity.id
_entity.type
_entity.pdbx_description
1 polymer ?
#
loop_
_entity_poly.entity_id
_entity_poly.type
_entity_poly.pdbx_seq_one_letter_code
_entity_poly.pdbx_strand_id
1 'polypeptide(L)'
;MKKKTLDTDEILQKIKSDDEINEDDIEFVSQEDLRHKLANDIAVAGYSMNKLASECSISQSHLSDFLSNKKKLNRDKLLSIFITLGYDIDKIQKSLMHFGISELYPRDMRDFIIMKGIKNHSDLDLINENLGKENLDTLC
;
A
#
# COMPACT_ATOMS: atom_id res chain seq x y z
N MET A 1 13.09 -27.77 -3.75
CA MET A 1 11.64 -27.51 -3.60
C MET A 1 11.49 -26.32 -2.65
N LYS A 2 10.82 -25.23 -3.06
CA LYS A 2 10.49 -24.15 -2.10
C LYS A 2 9.48 -24.73 -1.11
N LYS A 3 9.73 -24.58 0.19
CA LYS A 3 8.79 -24.95 1.26
C LYS A 3 7.50 -24.13 1.02
N LYS A 4 6.32 -24.78 1.02
CA LYS A 4 5.03 -24.07 0.87
C LYS A 4 4.82 -23.27 2.16
N THR A 5 4.80 -21.95 2.07
CA THR A 5 4.44 -21.06 3.18
C THR A 5 2.91 -20.95 3.27
N LEU A 6 2.41 -20.83 4.50
CA LEU A 6 0.98 -20.61 4.76
C LEU A 6 0.59 -19.19 4.34
N ASP A 7 -0.58 -19.05 3.71
CA ASP A 7 -1.15 -17.73 3.46
C ASP A 7 -1.92 -17.17 4.68
N THR A 8 -2.33 -15.90 4.61
CA THR A 8 -3.00 -15.21 5.72
C THR A 8 -4.31 -15.91 6.12
N ASP A 9 -5.09 -16.41 5.17
CA ASP A 9 -6.37 -17.06 5.45
C ASP A 9 -6.15 -18.44 6.08
N GLU A 10 -5.17 -19.20 5.58
CA GLU A 10 -4.73 -20.47 6.17
C GLU A 10 -4.25 -20.28 7.62
N ILE A 11 -3.43 -19.25 7.89
CA ILE A 11 -2.96 -18.92 9.25
C ILE A 11 -4.15 -18.59 10.16
N LEU A 12 -5.06 -17.71 9.71
CA LEU A 12 -6.21 -17.30 10.50
C LEU A 12 -7.18 -18.46 10.78
N GLN A 13 -7.37 -19.37 9.83
CA GLN A 13 -8.20 -20.55 10.03
C GLN A 13 -7.61 -21.46 11.10
N LYS A 14 -6.31 -21.76 11.04
CA LYS A 14 -5.64 -22.58 12.05
C LYS A 14 -5.74 -21.96 13.45
N ILE A 15 -5.52 -20.65 13.57
CA ILE A 15 -5.67 -19.92 14.85
C ILE A 15 -7.10 -20.06 15.40
N LYS A 16 -8.12 -19.92 14.54
CA LYS A 16 -9.53 -20.00 14.96
C LYS A 16 -9.95 -21.42 15.36
N SER A 17 -9.35 -22.42 14.74
CA SER A 17 -9.64 -23.84 15.00
C SER A 17 -8.82 -24.43 16.16
N ASP A 18 -7.91 -23.67 16.76
CA ASP A 18 -6.95 -24.14 17.77
C ASP A 18 -6.05 -25.29 17.22
N ASP A 19 -5.77 -25.26 15.91
CA ASP A 19 -4.90 -26.22 15.24
C ASP A 19 -3.41 -25.89 15.51
N GLU A 20 -2.54 -26.91 15.42
CA GLU A 20 -1.09 -26.71 15.51
C GLU A 20 -0.56 -25.83 14.36
N ILE A 21 0.17 -24.77 14.72
CA ILE A 21 0.81 -23.83 13.81
C ILE A 21 2.32 -23.94 14.00
N ASN A 22 3.02 -24.33 12.94
CA ASN A 22 4.47 -24.28 12.90
C ASN A 22 4.92 -22.90 12.37
N GLU A 23 5.65 -22.15 13.19
CA GLU A 23 6.21 -20.85 12.82
C GLU A 23 7.15 -20.93 11.61
N ASP A 24 7.82 -22.07 11.39
CA ASP A 24 8.69 -22.29 10.22
C ASP A 24 7.91 -22.37 8.89
N ASP A 25 6.58 -22.44 8.95
CA ASP A 25 5.70 -22.43 7.78
C ASP A 25 5.09 -21.04 7.54
N ILE A 26 5.43 -20.05 8.38
CA ILE A 26 4.98 -18.66 8.27
C ILE A 26 6.12 -17.78 7.78
N GLU A 27 5.88 -17.05 6.70
CA GLU A 27 6.78 -15.99 6.26
C GLU A 27 6.45 -14.68 7.02
N PHE A 28 7.17 -14.44 8.12
CA PHE A 28 7.04 -13.18 8.85
C PHE A 28 7.67 -12.05 8.06
N VAL A 29 6.88 -11.02 7.77
CA VAL A 29 7.32 -9.85 7.01
C VAL A 29 7.45 -8.66 7.94
N SER A 30 8.62 -8.02 7.96
CA SER A 30 8.82 -6.79 8.72
C SER A 30 8.41 -5.55 7.91
N GLN A 31 8.14 -4.44 8.60
CA GLN A 31 7.94 -3.15 7.92
C GLN A 31 9.20 -2.67 7.19
N GLU A 32 10.39 -3.10 7.64
CA GLU A 32 11.65 -2.77 6.99
C GLU A 32 11.76 -3.46 5.61
N ASP A 33 11.43 -4.75 5.54
CA ASP A 33 11.40 -5.51 4.27
C ASP A 33 10.46 -4.87 3.25
N LEU A 34 9.32 -4.34 3.72
CA LEU A 34 8.35 -3.66 2.86
C LEU A 34 8.84 -2.31 2.37
N ARG A 35 9.56 -1.55 3.19
CA ARG A 35 10.22 -0.31 2.77
C ARG A 35 11.28 -0.60 1.72
N HIS A 36 12.07 -1.67 1.90
CA HIS A 36 13.05 -2.11 0.91
C HIS A 36 12.38 -2.53 -0.40
N LYS A 37 11.30 -3.32 -0.32
CA LYS A 37 10.51 -3.71 -1.48
C LYS A 37 9.93 -2.50 -2.20
N LEU A 38 9.37 -1.55 -1.47
CA LEU A 38 8.84 -0.32 -2.04
C LEU A 38 9.95 0.51 -2.71
N ALA A 39 11.12 0.65 -2.08
CA ALA A 39 12.26 1.33 -2.68
C ALA A 39 12.71 0.67 -3.99
N ASN A 40 12.71 -0.67 -4.05
CA ASN A 40 12.98 -1.41 -5.26
C ASN A 40 11.90 -1.20 -6.33
N ASP A 41 10.62 -1.27 -5.95
CA ASP A 41 9.49 -1.06 -6.88
C ASP A 41 9.54 0.36 -7.49
N ILE A 42 9.94 1.38 -6.70
CA ILE A 42 10.14 2.75 -7.20
C ILE A 42 11.29 2.80 -8.24
N ALA A 43 12.40 2.12 -7.97
CA ALA A 43 13.54 2.09 -8.89
C ALA A 43 13.20 1.35 -10.20
N VAL A 44 12.50 0.21 -10.11
CA VAL A 44 12.05 -0.59 -11.26
C VAL A 44 11.05 0.19 -12.11
N ALA A 45 10.17 0.97 -11.49
CA ALA A 45 9.24 1.85 -12.19
C ALA A 45 9.93 3.07 -12.86
N GLY A 46 11.24 3.24 -12.69
CA GLY A 46 12.02 4.31 -13.33
C GLY A 46 11.83 5.69 -12.69
N TYR A 47 11.30 5.74 -11.47
CA TYR A 47 11.08 6.99 -10.75
C TYR A 47 12.32 7.44 -9.99
N SER A 48 12.66 8.73 -10.13
CA SER A 48 13.55 9.38 -9.17
C SER A 48 12.78 9.75 -7.90
N MET A 49 13.48 9.85 -6.76
CA MET A 49 12.85 10.27 -5.50
C MET A 49 12.16 11.63 -5.60
N ASN A 50 12.79 12.60 -6.28
CA ASN A 50 12.19 13.92 -6.48
C ASN A 50 10.93 13.86 -7.34
N LYS A 51 10.95 13.08 -8.42
CA LYS A 51 9.81 12.95 -9.33
C LYS A 51 8.62 12.33 -8.62
N LEU A 52 8.83 11.19 -7.96
CA LEU A 52 7.76 10.51 -7.23
C LEU A 52 7.21 11.37 -6.08
N ALA A 53 8.09 12.02 -5.31
CA ALA A 53 7.67 12.89 -4.21
C ALA A 53 6.82 14.05 -4.73
N SER A 54 7.20 14.67 -5.86
CA SER A 54 6.42 15.72 -6.50
C SER A 54 5.04 15.22 -6.97
N GLU A 55 4.98 14.07 -7.64
CA GLU A 55 3.71 13.50 -8.12
C GLU A 55 2.77 13.14 -6.96
N CYS A 56 3.29 12.75 -5.80
CA CYS A 56 2.50 12.42 -4.61
C CYS A 56 2.22 13.62 -3.68
N SER A 57 2.66 14.82 -4.03
CA SER A 57 2.64 15.99 -3.14
C SER A 57 3.26 15.70 -1.76
N ILE A 58 4.43 15.05 -1.75
CA ILE A 58 5.26 14.74 -0.59
C ILE A 58 6.61 15.46 -0.75
N SER A 59 7.22 15.92 0.33
CA SER A 59 8.61 16.39 0.23
C SER A 59 9.56 15.21 0.01
N GLN A 60 10.58 15.38 -0.84
CA GLN A 60 11.54 14.29 -1.07
C GLN A 60 12.22 13.83 0.23
N SER A 61 12.48 14.75 1.17
CA SER A 61 13.06 14.42 2.47
C SER A 61 12.12 13.57 3.32
N HIS A 62 10.81 13.81 3.28
CA HIS A 62 9.83 12.99 4.01
C HIS A 62 9.69 11.60 3.40
N LEU A 63 9.69 11.49 2.06
CA LEU A 63 9.72 10.19 1.38
C LEU A 63 11.00 9.41 1.73
N SER A 64 12.16 10.06 1.71
CA SER A 64 13.45 9.45 2.08
C SER A 64 13.48 9.01 3.55
N ASP A 65 13.00 9.86 4.47
CA ASP A 65 12.87 9.54 5.89
C ASP A 65 11.94 8.35 6.12
N PHE A 66 10.85 8.26 5.34
CA PHE A 66 9.95 7.11 5.37
C PHE A 66 10.67 5.84 4.92
N LEU A 67 11.31 5.84 3.76
CA LEU A 67 12.04 4.66 3.27
C LEU A 67 13.15 4.22 4.23
N SER A 68 13.76 5.17 4.95
CA SER A 68 14.79 4.92 5.98
C SER A 68 14.23 4.58 7.37
N ASN A 69 12.93 4.32 7.50
CA ASN A 69 12.24 4.02 8.77
C ASN A 69 12.35 5.10 9.86
N LYS A 70 12.65 6.35 9.49
CA LYS A 70 12.76 7.49 10.43
C LYS A 70 11.41 8.17 10.69
N LYS A 71 10.48 8.10 9.73
CA LYS A 71 9.14 8.69 9.82
C LYS A 71 8.09 7.76 9.25
N LYS A 72 6.84 7.97 9.68
CA LYS A 72 5.66 7.37 9.08
C LYS A 72 5.07 8.29 8.00
N LEU A 73 4.43 7.68 7.00
CA LEU A 73 3.52 8.36 6.09
C LEU A 73 2.10 8.05 6.55
N ASN A 74 1.19 9.01 6.35
CA ASN A 74 -0.22 8.75 6.58
C ASN A 74 -0.79 7.88 5.45
N ARG A 75 -2.04 7.44 5.63
CA ARG A 75 -2.74 6.57 4.68
C ARG A 75 -2.79 7.18 3.27
N ASP A 76 -3.13 8.45 3.16
CA ASP A 76 -3.31 9.11 1.87
C ASP A 76 -1.99 9.25 1.10
N LYS A 77 -0.88 9.56 1.78
CA LYS A 77 0.44 9.60 1.15
C LYS A 77 0.97 8.22 0.75
N LEU A 78 0.54 7.15 1.42
CA LEU A 78 0.86 5.80 0.97
C LEU A 78 0.01 5.38 -0.21
N LEU A 79 -1.29 5.67 -0.18
CA LEU A 79 -2.19 5.45 -1.31
C LEU A 79 -1.71 6.20 -2.55
N SER A 80 -1.30 7.47 -2.43
CA SER A 80 -0.76 8.23 -3.55
C SER A 80 0.45 7.54 -4.17
N ILE A 81 1.40 7.07 -3.35
CA ILE A 81 2.58 6.33 -3.84
C ILE A 81 2.17 5.05 -4.55
N PHE A 82 1.30 4.23 -3.95
CA PHE A 82 0.91 2.95 -4.54
C PHE A 82 0.13 3.12 -5.85
N ILE A 83 -0.73 4.14 -5.94
CA ILE A 83 -1.46 4.50 -7.16
C ILE A 83 -0.49 4.95 -8.24
N THR A 84 0.45 5.85 -7.93
CA THR A 84 1.47 6.32 -8.89
C THR A 84 2.37 5.18 -9.38
N LEU A 85 2.67 4.20 -8.52
CA LEU A 85 3.41 2.98 -8.91
C LEU A 85 2.56 1.94 -9.65
N GLY A 86 1.27 2.20 -9.87
CA GLY A 86 0.36 1.32 -10.62
C GLY A 86 0.04 0.01 -9.89
N TYR A 87 0.01 0.01 -8.55
CA TYR A 87 -0.38 -1.18 -7.80
C TYR A 87 -1.86 -1.49 -8.02
N ASP A 88 -2.18 -2.79 -8.10
CA ASP A 88 -3.57 -3.26 -8.05
C ASP A 88 -4.15 -3.22 -6.63
N ILE A 89 -5.46 -3.45 -6.53
CA ILE A 89 -6.19 -3.41 -5.27
C ILE A 89 -5.62 -4.43 -4.27
N ASP A 90 -5.35 -5.66 -4.69
CA ASP A 90 -4.89 -6.72 -3.79
C ASP A 90 -3.52 -6.41 -3.19
N LYS A 91 -2.61 -5.87 -4.00
CA LYS A 91 -1.28 -5.43 -3.56
C LYS A 91 -1.37 -4.22 -2.63
N ILE A 92 -2.28 -3.29 -2.89
CA ILE A 92 -2.55 -2.13 -2.01
C ILE A 92 -3.08 -2.60 -0.66
N GLN A 93 -4.11 -3.45 -0.62
CA GLN A 93 -4.71 -3.95 0.62
C GLN A 93 -3.67 -4.65 1.49
N LYS A 94 -2.90 -5.58 0.88
CA LYS A 94 -1.79 -6.24 1.58
C LYS A 94 -0.80 -5.22 2.11
N SER A 95 -0.37 -4.26 1.30
CA SER A 95 0.63 -3.26 1.71
C SER A 95 0.13 -2.37 2.87
N LEU A 96 -1.13 -1.92 2.83
CA LEU A 96 -1.75 -1.15 3.92
C LEU A 96 -1.78 -1.95 5.22
N MET A 97 -2.25 -3.20 5.15
CA MET A 97 -2.32 -4.11 6.30
C MET A 97 -0.95 -4.28 6.95
N HIS A 98 0.10 -4.51 6.17
CA HIS A 98 1.44 -4.69 6.73
C HIS A 98 2.04 -3.40 7.33
N PHE A 99 1.70 -2.22 6.81
CA PHE A 99 2.06 -0.95 7.44
C PHE A 99 1.22 -0.63 8.69
N GLY A 100 0.23 -1.48 9.03
CA GLY A 100 -0.70 -1.25 10.14
C GLY A 100 -1.68 -0.12 9.85
N ILE A 101 -2.03 0.08 8.58
CA ILE A 101 -2.95 1.11 8.11
C ILE A 101 -4.26 0.46 7.67
N SER A 102 -5.38 1.14 7.91
CA SER A 102 -6.68 0.67 7.47
C SER A 102 -6.73 0.49 5.96
N GLU A 103 -7.17 -0.70 5.56
CA GLU A 103 -7.48 -1.10 4.20
C GLU A 103 -8.54 -0.19 3.55
N LEU A 104 -8.68 -0.26 2.22
CA LEU A 104 -9.76 0.39 1.48
C LEU A 104 -11.08 -0.34 1.75
N TYR A 105 -12.09 0.38 2.23
CA TYR A 105 -13.40 -0.17 2.54
C TYR A 105 -14.44 0.21 1.48
N PRO A 106 -14.93 -0.74 0.65
CA PRO A 106 -15.78 -0.41 -0.49
C PRO A 106 -17.18 0.14 -0.14
N ARG A 107 -17.59 0.14 1.14
CA ARG A 107 -18.82 0.81 1.59
C ARG A 107 -18.60 2.22 2.11
N ASP A 108 -17.36 2.68 2.17
CA ASP A 108 -17.03 4.08 2.29
C ASP A 108 -16.95 4.71 0.89
N MET A 109 -17.61 5.85 0.69
CA MET A 109 -17.72 6.47 -0.64
C MET A 109 -16.36 6.93 -1.18
N ARG A 110 -15.49 7.46 -0.30
CA ARG A 110 -14.17 7.94 -0.68
C ARG A 110 -13.30 6.76 -1.14
N ASP A 111 -13.26 5.71 -0.34
CA ASP A 111 -12.52 4.50 -0.67
C ASP A 111 -13.08 3.82 -1.92
N PHE A 112 -14.40 3.81 -2.12
CA PHE A 112 -15.01 3.27 -3.34
C PHE A 112 -14.53 4.01 -4.60
N ILE A 113 -14.46 5.35 -4.57
CA ILE A 113 -13.95 6.15 -5.69
C ILE A 113 -12.47 5.85 -5.95
N ILE A 114 -11.66 5.76 -4.89
CA ILE A 114 -10.24 5.40 -4.99
C ILE A 114 -10.08 4.01 -5.61
N MET A 115 -10.83 3.01 -5.13
CA MET A 115 -10.82 1.64 -5.67
C MET A 115 -11.25 1.59 -7.13
N LYS A 116 -12.26 2.37 -7.53
CA LYS A 116 -12.69 2.49 -8.93
C LYS A 116 -11.59 3.10 -9.80
N GLY A 117 -10.88 4.10 -9.30
CA GLY A 117 -9.72 4.72 -9.96
C GLY A 117 -8.59 3.71 -10.18
N ILE A 118 -8.20 2.98 -9.12
CA ILE A 118 -7.18 1.92 -9.18
C ILE A 118 -7.55 0.88 -10.23
N LYS A 119 -8.80 0.37 -10.20
CA LYS A 119 -9.29 -0.63 -11.16
C LYS A 119 -9.21 -0.14 -12.62
N ASN A 120 -9.43 1.15 -12.85
CA ASN A 120 -9.40 1.75 -14.18
C ASN A 120 -7.99 2.23 -14.58
N HIS A 121 -6.96 1.96 -13.79
CA HIS A 121 -5.60 2.49 -13.98
C HIS A 121 -5.59 4.02 -14.16
N SER A 122 -6.48 4.72 -13.45
CA SER A 122 -6.52 6.18 -13.44
C SER A 122 -5.29 6.72 -12.72
N ASP A 123 -4.72 7.80 -13.24
CA ASP A 123 -3.68 8.52 -12.53
C ASP A 123 -4.23 9.22 -11.27
N LEU A 124 -3.30 9.68 -10.44
CA LEU A 124 -3.60 10.28 -9.14
C LEU A 124 -4.42 11.58 -9.29
N ASP A 125 -4.18 12.36 -10.33
CA ASP A 125 -4.89 13.61 -10.61
C ASP A 125 -6.36 13.36 -10.93
N LEU A 126 -6.65 12.38 -11.80
CA LEU A 126 -8.01 12.01 -12.14
C LEU A 126 -8.78 11.44 -10.93
N ILE A 127 -8.10 10.67 -10.06
CA ILE A 127 -8.71 10.19 -8.82
C ILE A 127 -9.06 11.37 -7.90
N ASN A 128 -8.13 12.31 -7.70
CA ASN A 128 -8.36 13.52 -6.90
C ASN A 128 -9.49 14.38 -7.47
N GLU A 129 -9.57 14.53 -8.81
CA GLU A 129 -10.66 15.25 -9.46
C GLU A 129 -12.02 14.59 -9.16
N ASN A 130 -12.09 13.26 -9.23
CA ASN A 130 -13.33 12.52 -8.95
C ASN A 130 -13.73 12.61 -7.47
N LEU A 131 -12.76 12.63 -6.55
CA LEU A 131 -13.03 12.89 -5.12
C LEU A 131 -13.56 14.30 -4.90
N GLY A 132 -12.94 15.30 -5.55
CA GLY A 132 -13.36 16.70 -5.46
C GLY A 132 -14.78 16.95 -5.98
N LYS A 133 -15.19 16.27 -7.07
CA LYS A 133 -16.57 16.34 -7.60
C LYS A 133 -17.63 15.89 -6.59
N GLU A 134 -17.27 14.98 -5.70
CA GLU A 134 -18.16 14.46 -4.64
C GLU A 134 -17.97 15.21 -3.30
N ASN A 135 -17.19 16.30 -3.28
CA ASN A 135 -16.81 17.07 -2.08
C ASN A 135 -16.13 16.23 -0.98
N LEU A 136 -15.29 15.27 -1.39
CA LEU A 136 -14.52 14.41 -0.48
C LEU A 136 -13.06 14.88 -0.42
N ASP A 137 -12.40 14.62 0.71
CA ASP A 137 -10.97 14.93 0.88
C ASP A 137 -10.12 14.19 -0.15
N THR A 138 -9.23 14.92 -0.85
CA THR A 138 -8.29 14.37 -1.84
C THR A 138 -7.16 13.59 -1.17
N LEU A 139 -6.38 12.84 -1.95
CA LEU A 139 -5.16 12.17 -1.49
C LEU A 139 -3.95 13.13 -1.41
N CYS A 140 -4.03 14.24 -2.12
CA CYS A 140 -2.93 15.19 -2.36
C CYS A 140 -3.38 16.62 -2.09
#